data_AF-A0A7S2YT14-F1
#
_entry.id   AF-A0A7S2YT14-F1
#
_cell.length_a   1.000
_cell.length_b   1.000
_cell.length_c   1.000
_cell.angle_alpha   90.00
_cell.angle_beta   90.00
_cell.angle_gamma   90.00
#
_symmetry.space_group_name_H-M   'P 1'
#
loop_
_entity.id
_entity.type
_entity.pdbx_description
1 polymer ?
#
loop_
_entity_poly.entity_id
_entity_poly.type
_entity_poly.pdbx_seq_one_letter_code
_entity_poly.pdbx_strand_id
1 'polypeptide(L)'
;MEERVDLAGETDAKVSQATTLAQSGQLTEALALLAAMEKKCRLGNDNPSLVKVCEASLKLCKDHGNDNFESLIATLQTLSTRRSQKTAAIRALVQTALPWCVQEPYTPMPVANEEEKKVRDRLVSVLLEITEGKIFLERE
;
A
#
# COMPACT_ATOMS: atom_id res chain seq x y z
N MET A 1 -12.22 -25.57 3.25
CA MET A 1 -12.57 -24.14 3.06
C MET A 1 -12.20 -23.44 4.34
N GLU A 2 -11.19 -22.58 4.32
CA GLU A 2 -10.88 -21.75 5.49
C GLU A 2 -12.04 -20.77 5.70
N GLU A 3 -12.57 -20.72 6.91
CA GLU A 3 -13.69 -19.84 7.26
C GLU A 3 -13.21 -18.37 7.28
N ARG A 4 -13.95 -17.49 6.60
CA ARG A 4 -13.66 -16.05 6.60
C ARG A 4 -14.03 -15.47 7.97
N VAL A 5 -13.09 -14.79 8.60
CA VAL A 5 -13.35 -14.00 9.81
C VAL A 5 -13.75 -12.60 9.38
N ASP A 6 -14.92 -12.10 9.78
CA ASP A 6 -15.29 -10.71 9.53
C ASP A 6 -14.53 -9.78 10.47
N LEU A 7 -13.67 -8.93 9.90
CA LEU A 7 -12.82 -8.00 10.62
C LEU A 7 -13.10 -6.54 10.23
N ALA A 8 -14.21 -6.26 9.54
CA ALA A 8 -14.48 -4.92 9.00
C ALA A 8 -14.54 -3.85 10.09
N GLY A 9 -15.29 -4.08 11.18
CA GLY A 9 -15.43 -3.11 12.26
C GLY A 9 -14.12 -2.82 13.00
N GLU A 10 -13.30 -3.85 13.24
CA GLU A 10 -11.98 -3.68 13.86
C GLU A 10 -11.00 -2.97 12.92
N THR A 11 -11.05 -3.31 11.63
CA THR A 11 -10.25 -2.65 10.58
C THR A 11 -10.53 -1.15 10.57
N ASP A 12 -11.80 -0.76 10.60
CA ASP A 12 -12.19 0.65 10.55
C ASP A 12 -11.72 1.41 11.77
N ALA A 13 -11.87 0.82 12.96
CA ALA A 13 -11.34 1.40 14.20
C ALA A 13 -9.80 1.56 14.14
N LYS A 14 -9.09 0.55 13.63
CA LYS A 14 -7.62 0.57 13.52
C LYS A 14 -7.12 1.56 12.47
N VAL A 15 -7.80 1.68 11.34
CA VAL A 15 -7.49 2.68 10.30
C VAL A 15 -7.73 4.09 10.83
N SER A 16 -8.83 4.34 11.53
CA SER A 16 -9.08 5.64 12.17
C SER A 16 -8.02 5.96 13.23
N GLN A 17 -7.65 4.98 14.05
CA GLN A 17 -6.60 5.14 15.06
C GLN A 17 -5.24 5.44 14.41
N ALA A 18 -4.87 4.70 13.35
CA ALA A 18 -3.63 4.93 12.60
C ALA A 18 -3.60 6.32 11.96
N THR A 19 -4.73 6.78 11.42
CA THR A 19 -4.86 8.11 10.84
C THR A 19 -4.60 9.21 11.88
N THR A 20 -5.14 9.03 13.09
CA THR A 20 -4.92 9.98 14.20
C THR A 20 -3.44 10.02 14.60
N LEU A 21 -2.78 8.86 14.66
CA LEU A 21 -1.34 8.76 14.96
C LEU A 21 -0.48 9.41 13.86
N ALA A 22 -0.81 9.19 12.59
CA ALA A 22 -0.08 9.81 11.49
C ALA A 22 -0.22 11.35 11.51
N GLN A 23 -1.42 11.86 11.82
CA GLN A 23 -1.68 13.29 12.00
C GLN A 23 -0.90 13.90 13.17
N SER A 24 -0.60 13.14 14.23
CA SER A 24 0.25 13.59 15.33
C SER A 24 1.76 13.45 15.05
N GLY A 25 2.15 13.08 13.82
CA GLY A 25 3.54 12.87 13.42
C GLY A 25 4.11 11.50 13.79
N GLN A 26 3.26 10.58 14.28
CA GLN A 26 3.63 9.22 14.69
C GLN A 26 3.35 8.20 13.57
N LEU A 27 3.91 8.45 12.39
CA LEU A 27 3.69 7.60 11.20
C LEU A 27 4.21 6.17 11.43
N THR A 28 5.35 5.99 12.09
CA THR A 28 5.92 4.67 12.36
C THR A 28 4.99 3.81 13.21
N GLU A 29 4.39 4.38 14.25
CA GLU A 29 3.42 3.72 15.11
C GLU A 29 2.12 3.43 14.37
N ALA A 30 1.66 4.35 13.53
CA ALA A 30 0.51 4.14 12.65
C ALA A 30 0.72 2.94 11.72
N LEU A 31 1.88 2.85 11.06
CA LEU A 31 2.22 1.74 10.16
C LEU A 31 2.39 0.42 10.91
N ALA A 32 2.96 0.43 12.12
CA ALA A 32 3.04 -0.78 12.94
C ALA A 32 1.65 -1.31 13.31
N LEU A 33 0.71 -0.42 13.64
CA LEU A 33 -0.69 -0.77 13.92
C LEU A 33 -1.36 -1.40 12.71
N LEU A 34 -1.20 -0.78 11.53
CA LEU A 34 -1.77 -1.30 10.28
C LEU A 34 -1.09 -2.61 9.84
N ALA A 35 0.22 -2.78 10.03
CA ALA A 35 0.91 -4.03 9.73
C ALA A 35 0.43 -5.22 10.58
N ALA A 36 0.04 -4.97 11.83
CA ALA A 36 -0.59 -5.98 12.67
C ALA A 36 -2.00 -6.33 12.16
N MET A 37 -2.78 -5.33 11.75
CA MET A 37 -4.12 -5.55 11.19
C MET A 37 -4.08 -6.25 9.83
N GLU A 38 -3.12 -5.90 8.96
CA GLU A 38 -2.86 -6.58 7.68
C GLU A 38 -2.65 -8.07 7.90
N LYS A 39 -1.76 -8.43 8.84
CA LYS A 39 -1.47 -9.82 9.16
C LYS A 39 -2.74 -10.54 9.60
N LYS A 40 -3.57 -9.90 10.44
CA LYS A 40 -4.83 -10.47 10.92
C LYS A 40 -5.82 -10.71 9.79
N CYS A 41 -6.03 -9.72 8.91
CA CYS A 41 -6.93 -9.84 7.75
C CYS A 41 -6.47 -10.93 6.78
N ARG A 42 -5.16 -10.99 6.51
CA ARG A 42 -4.56 -11.97 5.61
C ARG A 42 -4.70 -13.41 6.11
N LEU A 43 -4.47 -13.64 7.40
CA LEU A 43 -4.64 -14.96 8.02
C LEU A 43 -6.11 -15.33 8.25
N GLY A 44 -6.99 -14.34 8.43
CA GLY A 44 -8.44 -14.54 8.55
C GLY A 44 -9.20 -14.62 7.22
N ASN A 45 -8.49 -14.61 6.09
CA ASN A 45 -9.05 -14.60 4.72
C ASN A 45 -10.08 -13.47 4.47
N ASP A 46 -9.96 -12.35 5.17
CA ASP A 46 -10.82 -11.19 4.99
C ASP A 46 -10.24 -10.23 3.95
N ASN A 47 -10.34 -10.61 2.68
CA ASN A 47 -9.76 -9.85 1.57
C ASN A 47 -10.23 -8.39 1.49
N PRO A 48 -11.52 -8.04 1.73
CA PRO A 48 -11.96 -6.65 1.73
C PRO A 48 -11.25 -5.79 2.78
N SER A 49 -11.15 -6.28 4.01
CA SER A 49 -10.45 -5.61 5.11
C SER A 49 -8.94 -5.53 4.84
N LEU A 50 -8.35 -6.60 4.30
CA LEU A 50 -6.94 -6.63 3.91
C LEU A 50 -6.61 -5.54 2.88
N VAL A 51 -7.42 -5.42 1.83
CA VAL A 51 -7.28 -4.37 0.81
C VAL A 51 -7.33 -3.00 1.46
N LYS A 52 -8.35 -2.74 2.29
CA LYS A 52 -8.51 -1.44 2.97
C LYS A 52 -7.31 -1.06 3.83
N VAL A 53 -6.75 -1.99 4.60
CA VAL A 53 -5.55 -1.76 5.43
C VAL A 53 -4.32 -1.44 4.58
N CYS A 54 -4.12 -2.18 3.48
CA CYS A 54 -3.00 -1.98 2.57
C CYS A 54 -3.07 -0.60 1.88
N GLU A 55 -4.24 -0.21 1.39
CA GLU A 55 -4.44 1.11 0.79
C GLU A 55 -4.24 2.23 1.81
N ALA A 56 -4.79 2.08 3.02
CA ALA A 56 -4.64 3.06 4.09
C ALA A 56 -3.16 3.25 4.47
N SER A 57 -2.39 2.15 4.55
CA SER A 57 -0.96 2.20 4.85
C SER A 57 -0.19 3.05 3.82
N LEU A 58 -0.45 2.84 2.53
CA LEU A 58 0.20 3.63 1.48
C LEU A 58 -0.22 5.11 1.49
N LYS A 59 -1.52 5.38 1.70
CA LYS A 59 -2.05 6.75 1.78
C LYS A 59 -1.41 7.51 2.95
N LEU A 60 -1.30 6.88 4.13
CA LEU A 60 -0.62 7.51 5.27
C LEU A 60 0.86 7.79 4.98
N CYS A 61 1.58 6.87 4.32
CA CYS A 61 2.96 7.15 3.88
C CYS A 61 3.03 8.30 2.87
N LYS A 62 2.05 8.40 1.97
CA LYS A 62 1.98 9.46 0.95
C LYS A 62 1.73 10.83 1.55
N ASP A 63 0.88 10.90 2.57
CA ASP A 63 0.36 12.14 3.15
C ASP A 63 1.23 12.66 4.31
N HIS A 64 1.85 11.74 5.08
CA HIS A 64 2.61 12.06 6.29
C HIS A 64 4.07 11.63 6.24
N GLY A 65 4.55 11.08 5.11
CA GLY A 65 5.95 10.71 4.93
C GLY A 65 6.82 11.94 4.70
N ASN A 66 7.88 12.10 5.50
CA ASN A 66 8.83 13.22 5.40
C ASN A 66 10.07 12.90 4.54
N ASP A 67 10.25 11.64 4.13
CA ASP A 67 11.50 11.13 3.58
C ASP A 67 11.46 10.94 2.05
N ASN A 68 11.01 11.93 1.27
CA ASN A 68 11.00 11.84 -0.20
C ASN A 68 10.36 10.54 -0.76
N PHE A 69 9.24 10.10 -0.18
CA PHE A 69 8.54 8.83 -0.50
C PHE A 69 9.27 7.53 -0.14
N GLU A 70 10.42 7.56 0.55
CA GLU A 70 11.13 6.32 0.96
C GLU A 70 10.23 5.42 1.82
N SER A 71 9.51 5.97 2.80
CA SER A 71 8.58 5.20 3.64
C SER A 71 7.46 4.56 2.82
N LEU A 72 7.00 5.24 1.76
CA LEU A 72 5.99 4.73 0.84
C LEU A 72 6.54 3.56 0.02
N ILE A 73 7.72 3.74 -0.59
CA ILE A 73 8.37 2.69 -1.38
C ILE A 73 8.68 1.46 -0.52
N ALA A 74 9.25 1.66 0.67
CA ALA A 74 9.55 0.58 1.60
C ALA A 74 8.29 -0.17 2.03
N THR A 75 7.20 0.55 2.31
CA THR A 75 5.90 -0.06 2.67
C THR A 75 5.31 -0.82 1.49
N LEU A 76 5.34 -0.26 0.28
CA LEU A 76 4.86 -0.88 -0.95
C LEU A 76 5.61 -2.20 -1.25
N GLN A 77 6.94 -2.17 -1.19
CA GLN A 77 7.78 -3.36 -1.37
C GLN A 77 7.51 -4.39 -0.27
N THR A 78 7.42 -3.98 0.99
CA THR A 78 7.16 -4.90 2.12
C THR A 78 5.82 -5.60 1.99
N LEU A 79 4.75 -4.86 1.68
CA LEU A 79 3.40 -5.41 1.57
C LEU A 79 3.24 -6.29 0.33
N SER A 80 3.88 -5.93 -0.79
CA SER A 80 3.81 -6.69 -2.05
C SER A 80 4.69 -7.96 -2.05
N THR A 81 5.81 -7.99 -1.32
CA THR A 81 6.73 -9.14 -1.24
C THR A 81 6.47 -10.08 -0.07
N ARG A 82 5.52 -9.73 0.80
CA ARG A 82 5.14 -10.55 1.95
C ARG A 82 4.73 -11.97 1.52
N ARG A 83 5.30 -12.98 2.18
CA ARG A 83 4.96 -14.39 1.91
C ARG A 83 3.46 -14.63 2.12
N SER A 84 2.83 -15.30 1.15
CA SER A 84 1.39 -15.60 1.15
C SER A 84 0.51 -14.34 1.13
N GLN A 85 1.00 -13.26 0.53
CA GLN A 85 0.16 -12.10 0.25
C GLN A 85 -0.93 -12.46 -0.77
N LYS A 86 -2.11 -11.86 -0.62
CA LYS A 86 -3.24 -12.07 -1.53
C LYS A 86 -3.09 -11.18 -2.77
N THR A 87 -3.36 -11.74 -3.95
CA THR A 87 -3.28 -11.02 -5.23
C THR A 87 -4.19 -9.78 -5.27
N ALA A 88 -5.36 -9.85 -4.61
CA ALA A 88 -6.25 -8.69 -4.43
C ALA A 88 -5.57 -7.51 -3.71
N ALA A 89 -4.78 -7.79 -2.66
CA ALA A 89 -4.05 -6.75 -1.93
C ALA A 89 -2.92 -6.15 -2.78
N ILE A 90 -2.20 -6.98 -3.55
CA ILE A 90 -1.13 -6.51 -4.46
C ILE A 90 -1.72 -5.60 -5.55
N ARG A 91 -2.84 -6.00 -6.16
CA ARG A 91 -3.55 -5.19 -7.17
C ARG A 91 -3.98 -3.84 -6.59
N ALA A 92 -4.55 -3.83 -5.39
CA ALA A 92 -4.97 -2.61 -4.71
C ALA A 92 -3.80 -1.66 -4.41
N LEU A 93 -2.65 -2.19 -3.96
CA LEU A 93 -1.43 -1.41 -3.73
C LEU A 93 -0.97 -0.71 -5.02
N VAL A 94 -0.91 -1.45 -6.13
CA VAL A 94 -0.51 -0.90 -7.44
C VAL A 94 -1.51 0.13 -7.94
N GLN A 95 -2.81 -0.17 -7.90
CA GLN A 95 -3.86 0.75 -8.33
C GLN A 95 -3.89 2.04 -7.50
N THR A 96 -3.61 1.95 -6.21
CA THR A 96 -3.54 3.11 -5.31
C THR A 96 -2.33 4.00 -5.64
N ALA A 97 -1.19 3.39 -5.96
CA ALA A 97 0.06 4.12 -6.19
C ALA A 97 0.24 4.64 -7.63
N LEU A 98 -0.38 4.01 -8.63
CA LEU A 98 -0.29 4.40 -10.04
C LEU A 98 -0.57 5.89 -10.28
N PRO A 99 -1.67 6.48 -9.75
CA PRO A 99 -1.97 7.90 -9.95
C PRO A 99 -0.93 8.86 -9.36
N TRP A 100 0.01 8.38 -8.55
CA TRP A 100 1.07 9.21 -7.97
C TRP A 100 2.32 9.32 -8.84
N CYS A 101 2.39 8.55 -9.93
CA CYS A 101 3.51 8.63 -10.87
C CYS A 101 3.11 8.69 -12.34
N VAL A 102 1.90 8.24 -12.70
CA VAL A 102 1.41 8.24 -14.07
C VAL A 102 0.00 8.85 -14.18
N GLN A 103 -0.27 9.46 -15.32
CA GLN A 103 -1.60 9.94 -15.74
C GLN A 103 -2.07 9.16 -16.98
N GLU A 104 -3.37 9.17 -17.28
CA GLU A 104 -3.89 8.51 -18.49
C GLU A 104 -3.26 9.10 -19.78
N PRO A 105 -2.88 8.28 -20.79
CA PRO A 105 -2.98 6.82 -20.89
C PRO A 105 -1.68 6.10 -20.45
N TYR A 106 -1.26 6.25 -19.18
CA TYR A 106 0.02 5.79 -18.61
C TYR A 106 1.26 6.59 -19.04
N THR A 107 1.09 7.91 -19.15
CA THR A 107 2.21 8.84 -19.34
C THR A 107 2.76 9.24 -17.97
N PRO A 108 4.09 9.35 -17.77
CA PRO A 108 4.65 9.86 -16.52
C PRO A 108 4.10 11.26 -16.20
N MET A 109 3.70 11.50 -14.95
CA MET A 109 3.18 12.81 -14.55
C MET A 109 4.25 13.90 -14.73
N PRO A 110 3.87 15.11 -15.16
CA PRO A 110 4.77 16.25 -15.19
C PRO A 110 5.19 16.60 -13.75
N VAL A 111 6.47 16.90 -13.58
CA VAL A 111 7.10 17.24 -12.29
C VAL A 111 7.90 18.54 -12.45
N ALA A 112 8.01 19.31 -11.37
CA ALA A 112 8.58 20.66 -11.44
C ALA A 112 10.10 20.66 -11.38
N ASN A 113 10.70 19.65 -10.75
CA ASN A 113 12.14 19.57 -10.51
C ASN A 113 12.71 18.15 -10.76
N GLU A 114 14.03 18.06 -10.91
CA GLU A 114 14.72 16.79 -11.16
C GLU A 114 14.70 15.84 -9.95
N GLU A 115 14.44 16.31 -8.74
CA GLU A 115 14.32 15.46 -7.55
C GLU A 115 12.98 14.71 -7.53
N GLU A 116 11.87 15.40 -7.76
CA GLU A 116 10.54 14.83 -7.95
C GLU A 116 10.51 13.84 -9.12
N LYS A 117 11.26 14.15 -10.19
CA LYS A 117 11.43 13.24 -11.32
C LYS A 117 12.08 11.93 -10.90
N LYS A 118 13.16 11.97 -10.12
CA LYS A 118 13.82 10.76 -9.59
C LYS A 118 12.88 9.96 -8.69
N VAL A 119 12.10 10.63 -7.83
CA VAL A 119 11.13 9.98 -6.95
C VAL A 119 10.03 9.28 -7.77
N ARG A 120 9.46 9.99 -8.75
CA ARG A 120 8.46 9.44 -9.69
C ARG A 120 9.00 8.25 -10.44
N ASP A 121 10.17 8.38 -11.06
CA ASP A 121 10.76 7.32 -11.89
C ASP A 121 11.09 6.09 -11.04
N ARG A 122 11.55 6.30 -9.80
CA ARG A 122 11.77 5.20 -8.85
C ARG A 122 10.45 4.51 -8.48
N LEU A 123 9.37 5.24 -8.24
CA LEU A 123 8.06 4.65 -7.98
C LEU A 123 7.57 3.83 -9.18
N VAL A 124 7.76 4.32 -10.41
CA VAL A 124 7.45 3.57 -11.63
C VAL A 124 8.25 2.27 -11.69
N SER A 125 9.57 2.31 -11.46
CA SER A 125 10.41 1.11 -11.47
C SER A 125 9.95 0.06 -10.46
N VAL A 126 9.59 0.48 -9.23
CA VAL A 126 9.11 -0.44 -8.18
C VAL A 126 7.75 -1.04 -8.56
N LEU A 127 6.84 -0.26 -9.14
CA LEU A 127 5.56 -0.77 -9.60
C LEU A 127 5.73 -1.78 -10.73
N LEU A 128 6.64 -1.52 -11.68
CA LEU A 128 6.98 -2.48 -12.74
C LEU A 128 7.48 -3.80 -12.15
N GLU A 129 8.47 -3.76 -11.24
CA GLU A 129 9.01 -4.95 -10.58
C GLU A 129 7.92 -5.78 -9.87
N ILE A 130 6.98 -5.12 -9.18
CA ILE A 130 5.86 -5.80 -8.51
C ILE A 130 4.91 -6.44 -9.53
N THR A 131 4.62 -5.75 -10.63
CA THR A 131 3.67 -6.20 -11.66
C THR A 131 4.22 -7.33 -12.52
N GLU A 132 5.50 -7.26 -12.92
CA GLU A 132 6.19 -8.25 -13.75
C GLU A 132 6.30 -9.61 -13.05
N GLY A 133 6.45 -9.62 -11.72
CA GLY A 133 6.60 -10.85 -10.95
C GLY A 133 5.29 -11.51 -10.48
N LYS A 134 4.15 -10.79 -10.44
CA LYS A 134 3.00 -11.23 -9.59
C LYS A 134 1.60 -11.03 -10.16
N ILE A 135 1.37 -10.11 -11.09
CA ILE A 135 -0.02 -9.71 -11.44
C ILE A 135 -0.56 -10.43 -12.68
N PHE A 136 0.30 -10.87 -13.61
CA PHE A 136 -0.10 -11.44 -14.89
C PHE A 136 0.00 -12.97 -15.01
N LEU A 137 0.64 -13.65 -14.06
CA LEU A 137 0.78 -15.12 -14.09
C LEU A 137 -0.37 -15.86 -13.39
N GLU A 138 -1.18 -15.18 -12.56
CA GLU A 138 -2.28 -15.81 -11.83
C GLU A 138 -3.64 -15.35 -12.40
N ARG A 139 -4.19 -16.18 -13.31
CA ARG A 139 -5.65 -16.24 -13.51
C ARG A 139 -6.23 -17.03 -12.32
N GLU A 140 -6.66 -16.31 -11.29
CA GLU A 140 -7.57 -16.84 -10.27
C GLU A 140 -9.02 -16.69 -10.76
#